data_AF-A0A389MN56-F1
#
_entry.id   AF-A0A389MN56-F1
#
_cell.length_a   1.000
_cell.length_b   1.000
_cell.length_c   1.000
_cell.angle_alpha   90.00
_cell.angle_beta   90.00
_cell.angle_gamma   90.00
#
_symmetry.space_group_name_H-M   'P 1'
#
loop_
_entity.id
_entity.type
_entity.pdbx_description
1 polymer ?
#
loop_
_entity_poly.entity_id
_entity_poly.type
_entity_poly.pdbx_seq_one_letter_code
_entity_poly.pdbx_strand_id
1 'polypeptide(L)'
;MPQKPPSLVTLDPSGLMERRVNERPLIRHLVRVAGYLGIGALVHAWFLGPQFEQGNLWSWGYLFAWPVPLLFWVVASILIFLCYAGLLVGTCALVWWFVVTVVESRWRSGR
;
A
#
# COMPACT_ATOMS: atom_id res chain seq x y z
N MET A 1 -12.64 37.56 41.97
CA MET A 1 -13.15 36.27 41.43
C MET A 1 -11.96 35.34 41.23
N PRO A 2 -11.83 34.23 42.00
CA PRO A 2 -10.70 33.33 41.87
C PRO A 2 -10.81 32.47 40.61
N GLN A 3 -9.78 32.47 39.76
CA GLN A 3 -9.69 31.63 38.58
C GLN A 3 -9.47 30.16 39.01
N LYS A 4 -10.39 29.30 38.59
CA LYS A 4 -10.32 27.85 38.78
C LYS A 4 -9.12 27.32 37.96
N PRO A 5 -8.14 26.63 38.57
CA PRO A 5 -6.99 26.13 37.83
C PRO A 5 -7.41 25.05 36.82
N PRO A 6 -6.73 24.97 35.66
CA PRO A 6 -7.05 23.99 34.63
C PRO A 6 -6.84 22.58 35.18
N SER A 7 -7.91 21.79 35.16
CA SER A 7 -7.88 20.37 35.49
C SER A 7 -6.85 19.68 34.62
N LEU A 8 -5.85 19.10 35.28
CA LEU A 8 -4.83 18.25 34.69
C LEU A 8 -5.53 17.13 33.92
N VAL A 9 -5.47 17.18 32.59
CA VAL A 9 -6.02 16.13 31.73
C VAL A 9 -5.16 14.89 31.96
N THR A 10 -5.66 13.98 32.78
CA THR A 10 -5.07 12.66 32.99
C THR A 10 -5.12 11.94 31.66
N LEU A 11 -4.02 12.01 30.91
CA LEU A 11 -3.84 11.30 29.64
C LEU A 11 -3.78 9.81 29.98
N ASP A 12 -4.91 9.14 29.80
CA ASP A 12 -4.99 7.68 29.92
C ASP A 12 -4.05 7.05 28.87
N PRO A 13 -3.00 6.33 29.27
CA PRO A 13 -2.03 5.77 28.34
C PRO A 13 -2.65 4.71 27.41
N SER A 14 -3.80 4.13 27.79
CA SER A 14 -4.51 3.14 26.98
C SER A 14 -5.08 3.74 25.68
N GLY A 15 -5.71 4.92 25.75
CA GLY A 15 -6.27 5.61 24.59
C GLY A 15 -5.21 6.13 23.60
N LEU A 16 -4.01 6.43 24.09
CA LEU A 16 -2.87 6.82 23.22
C LEU A 16 -2.28 5.63 22.47
N MET A 17 -2.31 4.42 23.04
CA MET A 17 -1.88 3.21 22.33
C MET A 17 -2.84 2.84 21.21
N GLU A 18 -4.14 2.91 21.46
CA GLU A 18 -5.18 2.57 20.49
C GLU A 18 -5.17 3.52 19.27
N ARG A 19 -4.97 4.83 19.50
CA ARG A 19 -4.76 5.80 18.41
C ARG A 19 -3.51 5.49 17.58
N ARG A 20 -2.40 5.13 18.22
CA ARG A 20 -1.14 4.82 17.51
C ARG A 20 -1.19 3.55 16.68
N VAL A 21 -2.02 2.58 17.08
CA VAL A 21 -2.26 1.37 16.28
C VAL A 21 -3.18 1.71 15.09
N ASN A 22 -4.18 2.56 15.31
CA ASN A 22 -5.14 2.93 14.27
C ASN A 22 -4.58 3.88 13.18
N GLU A 23 -3.52 4.65 13.49
CA GLU A 23 -2.88 5.55 12.53
C GLU A 23 -1.83 4.89 11.61
N ARG A 24 -1.51 3.60 11.80
CA ARG A 24 -0.55 2.94 10.92
C ARG A 24 -1.21 2.59 9.59
N PRO A 25 -0.83 3.22 8.46
CA PRO A 25 -1.44 2.95 7.15
C PRO A 25 -1.29 1.47 6.75
N LEU A 26 -0.23 0.81 7.24
CA LEU A 26 0.03 -0.61 7.08
C LEU A 26 -1.07 -1.49 7.70
N ILE A 27 -1.53 -1.17 8.92
CA ILE A 27 -2.55 -1.97 9.63
C ILE A 27 -3.90 -1.80 8.94
N ARG A 28 -4.25 -0.58 8.52
CA ARG A 28 -5.47 -0.32 7.75
C ARG A 28 -5.49 -1.08 6.42
N HIS A 29 -4.35 -1.17 5.72
CA HIS A 29 -4.25 -1.99 4.51
C HIS A 29 -4.35 -3.48 4.81
N LEU A 30 -3.67 -3.98 5.84
CA LEU A 30 -3.78 -5.38 6.27
C LEU A 30 -5.21 -5.78 6.66
N VAL A 31 -5.92 -4.94 7.40
CA VAL A 31 -7.32 -5.20 7.80
C VAL A 31 -8.24 -5.20 6.58
N ARG A 32 -8.05 -4.30 5.61
CA ARG A 32 -8.81 -4.31 4.34
C ARG A 32 -8.52 -5.57 3.52
N VAL A 33 -7.26 -5.98 3.43
CA VAL A 33 -6.85 -7.21 2.73
C VAL A 33 -7.44 -8.44 3.42
N ALA A 34 -7.38 -8.51 4.75
CA ALA A 34 -7.98 -9.60 5.52
C ALA A 34 -9.50 -9.65 5.36
N GLY A 35 -10.18 -8.50 5.33
CA GLY A 35 -11.62 -8.42 5.04
C GLY A 35 -11.96 -8.92 3.63
N TYR A 36 -11.18 -8.53 2.62
CA TYR A 36 -11.35 -9.02 1.26
C TYR A 36 -11.10 -10.53 1.14
N LEU A 37 -10.07 -11.05 1.84
CA LEU A 37 -9.80 -12.48 1.92
C LEU A 37 -10.94 -13.24 2.59
N GLY A 38 -11.46 -12.71 3.70
CA GLY A 38 -12.58 -13.31 4.43
C GLY A 38 -13.86 -13.37 3.58
N ILE A 39 -14.21 -12.27 2.91
CA ILE A 39 -15.38 -12.22 2.02
C ILE A 39 -15.18 -13.15 0.80
N GLY A 40 -13.98 -13.14 0.20
CA GLY A 40 -13.65 -14.04 -0.90
C GLY A 40 -13.77 -15.51 -0.50
N ALA A 41 -13.24 -15.89 0.67
CA ALA A 41 -13.36 -17.24 1.22
C ALA A 41 -14.81 -17.62 1.54
N LEU A 42 -15.62 -16.68 2.07
CA LEU A 42 -17.03 -16.91 2.38
C LEU A 42 -17.87 -17.11 1.11
N VAL A 43 -17.69 -16.26 0.10
CA VAL A 43 -18.34 -16.39 -1.21
C VAL A 43 -17.91 -17.71 -1.87
N HIS A 44 -16.64 -18.08 -1.76
CA HIS A 44 -16.11 -19.33 -2.31
C HIS A 44 -16.71 -20.57 -1.61
N ALA A 45 -16.76 -20.55 -0.28
CA ALA A 45 -17.39 -21.61 0.50
C ALA A 45 -18.89 -21.73 0.19
N TRP A 46 -19.56 -20.61 -0.08
CA TRP A 46 -20.98 -20.58 -0.46
C TRP A 46 -21.19 -21.10 -1.89
N PHE A 47 -20.36 -20.69 -2.85
CA PHE A 47 -20.54 -21.04 -4.26
C PHE A 47 -20.08 -22.45 -4.60
N LEU A 48 -18.99 -22.95 -4.00
CA LEU A 48 -18.52 -24.30 -4.26
C LEU A 48 -19.21 -25.34 -3.39
N GLY A 49 -19.57 -24.98 -2.15
CA GLY A 49 -20.42 -25.80 -1.29
C GLY A 49 -20.12 -27.32 -1.35
N PRO A 50 -21.11 -28.20 -1.18
CA PRO A 50 -20.91 -29.65 -1.14
C PRO A 50 -20.67 -30.31 -2.52
N GLN A 51 -20.57 -29.54 -3.61
CA GLN A 51 -20.52 -30.07 -4.99
C GLN A 51 -19.11 -29.99 -5.60
N PHE A 52 -18.06 -29.93 -4.77
CA PHE A 52 -16.68 -29.93 -5.24
C PHE A 52 -16.32 -31.30 -5.84
N GLU A 53 -16.58 -31.48 -7.13
CA GLU A 53 -16.16 -32.65 -7.89
C GLU A 53 -14.69 -32.49 -8.30
N GLN A 54 -13.81 -33.32 -7.74
CA GLN A 54 -12.37 -33.32 -8.05
C GLN A 54 -12.06 -33.57 -9.53
N GLY A 55 -12.97 -34.24 -10.25
CA GLY A 55 -12.86 -34.52 -11.69
C GLY A 55 -13.27 -33.35 -12.59
N ASN A 56 -13.88 -32.30 -12.06
CA ASN A 56 -14.36 -31.18 -12.86
C ASN A 56 -13.32 -30.04 -12.90
N LEU A 57 -12.79 -29.78 -14.09
CA LEU A 57 -11.84 -28.69 -14.38
C LEU A 57 -12.37 -27.30 -13.99
N TRP A 58 -13.68 -27.10 -14.03
CA TRP A 58 -14.31 -25.84 -13.61
C TRP A 58 -14.17 -25.58 -12.10
N SER A 59 -14.24 -26.61 -11.28
CA SER A 59 -14.06 -26.51 -9.82
C SER A 59 -12.64 -26.05 -9.49
N TRP A 60 -11.64 -26.57 -10.20
CA TRP A 60 -10.25 -26.14 -10.10
C TRP A 60 -10.04 -24.71 -10.61
N GLY A 61 -10.68 -24.35 -11.73
CA GLY A 61 -10.65 -22.98 -12.25
C GLY A 61 -11.17 -21.97 -11.23
N TYR A 62 -12.28 -22.27 -10.57
CA TYR A 62 -12.80 -21.46 -9.47
C TYR A 62 -11.87 -21.43 -8.26
N LEU A 63 -11.25 -22.57 -7.90
CA LEU A 63 -10.27 -22.66 -6.81
C LEU A 63 -9.03 -21.79 -7.06
N PHE A 64 -8.65 -21.56 -8.32
CA PHE A 64 -7.55 -20.66 -8.68
C PHE A 64 -8.00 -19.25 -9.05
N ALA A 65 -9.29 -19.01 -9.26
CA ALA A 65 -9.79 -17.69 -9.62
C ALA A 65 -9.69 -16.67 -8.47
N TRP A 66 -9.74 -17.10 -7.21
CA TRP A 66 -9.69 -16.18 -6.06
C TRP A 66 -8.30 -15.60 -5.72
N PRO A 67 -7.15 -16.31 -5.87
CA PRO A 67 -5.84 -15.70 -5.70
C PRO A 67 -5.47 -14.78 -6.87
N VAL A 68 -6.09 -14.92 -8.04
CA VAL A 68 -5.73 -14.14 -9.25
C VAL A 68 -5.90 -12.62 -9.05
N PRO A 69 -7.03 -12.10 -8.55
CA PRO A 69 -7.17 -10.67 -8.24
C PRO A 69 -6.17 -10.18 -7.20
N LEU A 70 -5.84 -11.02 -6.22
CA LEU A 70 -4.90 -10.67 -5.16
C LEU A 70 -3.47 -10.58 -5.71
N LEU A 71 -3.09 -11.55 -6.55
CA LEU A 71 -1.81 -11.57 -7.25
C LEU A 71 -1.69 -10.36 -8.19
N PHE A 72 -2.75 -10.06 -8.94
CA PHE A 72 -2.81 -8.88 -9.79
C PHE A 72 -2.64 -7.58 -9.00
N TRP A 73 -3.29 -7.44 -7.85
CA TRP A 73 -3.17 -6.27 -6.99
C TRP A 73 -1.75 -6.09 -6.43
N VAL A 74 -1.10 -7.18 -6.00
CA VAL A 74 0.29 -7.16 -5.53
C VAL A 74 1.23 -6.76 -6.66
N VAL A 75 1.11 -7.38 -7.83
CA VAL A 75 1.94 -7.07 -9.00
C VAL A 75 1.75 -5.62 -9.43
N ALA A 76 0.51 -5.12 -9.49
CA ALA A 76 0.23 -3.73 -9.82
C ALA A 76 0.87 -2.75 -8.81
N SER A 77 0.81 -3.08 -7.52
CA SER A 77 1.41 -2.24 -6.46
C SER A 77 2.94 -2.17 -6.60
N ILE A 78 3.58 -3.31 -6.87
CA ILE A 78 5.03 -3.38 -7.12
C ILE A 78 5.38 -2.57 -8.38
N LEU A 79 4.59 -2.71 -9.45
CA LEU A 79 4.83 -2.01 -10.71
C LEU A 79 4.74 -0.48 -10.56
N ILE A 80 3.75 0.01 -9.81
CA ILE A 80 3.60 1.43 -9.50
C ILE A 80 4.82 1.94 -8.72
N PHE A 81 5.29 1.19 -7.72
CA PHE A 81 6.48 1.55 -6.95
C PHE A 81 7.73 1.63 -7.84
N LEU A 82 7.95 0.64 -8.70
CA LEU A 82 9.07 0.63 -9.64
C LEU A 82 9.00 1.79 -10.64
N CYS A 83 7.80 2.08 -11.14
CA CYS A 83 7.59 3.18 -12.07
C CYS A 83 7.91 4.53 -11.39
N TYR A 84 7.46 4.72 -10.14
CA TYR A 84 7.78 5.90 -9.35
C TYR A 84 9.28 6.05 -9.09
N ALA A 85 9.94 4.96 -8.67
CA ALA A 85 11.38 4.96 -8.46
C ALA A 85 12.14 5.28 -9.75
N GLY A 86 11.72 4.71 -10.88
CA GLY A 86 12.29 4.99 -12.20
C GLY A 86 12.13 6.45 -12.62
N LEU A 87 10.95 7.04 -12.39
CA LEU A 87 10.72 8.47 -12.64
C LEU A 87 11.60 9.35 -11.76
N LEU A 88 11.78 9.01 -10.50
CA LEU A 88 12.61 9.78 -9.57
C LEU A 88 14.09 9.73 -9.96
N VAL A 89 14.60 8.55 -10.32
CA VAL A 89 15.97 8.41 -10.83
C VAL A 89 16.13 9.14 -12.17
N GLY A 90 15.18 9.00 -13.09
CA GLY A 90 15.23 9.65 -14.39
C GLY A 90 15.22 11.19 -14.30
N THR A 91 14.37 11.75 -13.44
CA THR A 91 14.33 13.20 -13.19
C THR A 91 15.62 13.68 -12.53
N CYS A 92 16.15 12.94 -11.56
CA CYS A 92 17.43 13.28 -10.92
C CYS A 92 18.60 13.26 -11.92
N ALA A 93 18.65 12.25 -12.79
CA ALA A 93 19.66 12.16 -13.85
C ALA A 93 19.55 13.32 -14.86
N LEU A 94 18.33 13.71 -15.24
CA LEU A 94 18.10 14.88 -16.11
C LEU A 94 18.56 16.19 -15.46
N VAL A 95 18.24 16.39 -14.19
CA VAL A 95 18.68 17.59 -13.44
C VAL A 95 20.20 17.62 -13.37
N TRP A 96 20.84 16.49 -13.04
CA TRP A 96 22.29 16.38 -13.01
C TRP A 96 22.92 16.72 -14.37
N TRP A 97 22.40 16.11 -15.45
CA TRP A 97 22.85 16.38 -16.81
C TRP A 97 22.72 17.86 -17.19
N PHE A 98 21.60 18.48 -16.84
CA PHE A 98 21.35 19.90 -17.07
C PHE A 98 22.38 20.77 -16.33
N VAL A 99 22.64 20.48 -15.06
CA VAL A 99 23.64 21.20 -14.25
C VAL A 99 25.03 21.11 -14.89
N VAL A 100 25.45 19.90 -15.28
CA VAL A 100 26.75 19.68 -15.94
C VAL A 100 26.85 20.50 -17.23
N THR A 101 25.80 20.50 -18.06
CA THR A 101 25.75 21.24 -19.33
C THR A 101 25.84 22.75 -19.11
N VAL A 102 25.17 23.28 -18.09
CA VAL A 102 25.22 24.71 -17.74
C VAL A 102 26.60 25.09 -17.21
N VAL A 103 27.23 24.26 -16.39
CA VAL A 103 28.59 24.51 -15.87
C VAL A 103 29.60 24.51 -17.02
N GLU A 104 29.49 23.54 -17.94
CA GLU A 104 30.40 23.43 -19.08
C GLU A 104 30.26 24.62 -20.05
N SER A 105 29.03 25.07 -20.32
CA SER A 105 28.81 26.26 -21.16
C SER A 105 29.35 27.54 -20.52
N ARG A 106 29.18 27.74 -19.20
CA ARG A 106 29.77 28.86 -18.45
C ARG A 106 31.30 28.86 -18.53
N TRP A 107 31.92 27.69 -18.40
CA TRP A 107 33.38 27.53 -18.51
C TRP A 107 33.93 27.84 -19.90
N ARG A 108 33.17 27.54 -20.97
CA ARG A 108 33.56 27.86 -22.35
C ARG A 108 33.42 29.34 -22.69
N SER A 109 32.44 30.05 -22.15
CA SER A 109 32.27 31.49 -22.42
C SER A 109 33.22 32.40 -21.61
N GLY A 110 33.84 31.89 -20.54
CA GLY A 110 34.78 32.66 -19.71
C GLY A 110 36.24 32.59 -20.16
N ARG A 111 36.54 31.87 -21.26
CA ARG A 111 37.88 31.69 -21.83
C ARG A 111 37.92 32.34 -23.20
#